data_AF-A0A9D6NXW5-F1
#
_entry.id   AF-A0A9D6NXW5-F1
#
_cell.length_a   1.000
_cell.length_b   1.000
_cell.length_c   1.000
_cell.angle_alpha   90.00
_cell.angle_beta   90.00
_cell.angle_gamma   90.00
#
_symmetry.space_group_name_H-M   'P 1'
#
loop_
_entity.id
_entity.type
_entity.pdbx_description
1 polymer ?
#
loop_
_entity_poly.entity_id
_entity_poly.type
_entity_poly.pdbx_seq_one_letter_code
_entity_poly.pdbx_strand_id
1 'polypeptide(L)'
;MGTLRVKLREYLDTHQLSAYQLAKEVEGMSPKTVYAYAAGSRQPSIENLEKLITTLRKLTGESVDVSDLLEYQPELAETRAWHDADLSRLGEYEPYDWGDIDPETLGKPLRFEK
;
A
#
# COMPACT_ATOMS: atom_id res chain seq x y z
N MET A 1 9.14 -0.33 -10.05
CA MET A 1 7.86 0.28 -10.48
C MET A 1 7.04 0.58 -9.24
N GLY A 2 6.46 1.77 -9.10
CA GLY A 2 5.59 2.07 -7.95
C GLY A 2 4.25 1.33 -8.00
N THR A 3 3.57 1.24 -6.87
CA THR A 3 2.28 0.55 -6.72
C THR A 3 1.17 1.56 -6.42
N LEU A 4 -0.08 1.20 -6.71
CA LEU A 4 -1.24 2.00 -6.28
C LEU A 4 -1.83 1.37 -5.02
N ARG A 5 -1.97 2.16 -3.96
CA ARG A 5 -2.66 1.78 -2.73
C ARG A 5 -4.11 2.27 -2.77
N VAL A 6 -5.04 1.42 -2.34
CA VAL A 6 -6.45 1.77 -2.19
C VAL A 6 -6.68 2.35 -0.79
N LYS A 7 -7.23 3.56 -0.71
CA LYS A 7 -7.54 4.30 0.52
C LYS A 7 -9.04 4.36 0.84
N LEU A 8 -9.85 3.47 0.25
CA LEU A 8 -11.31 3.53 0.38
C LEU A 8 -11.78 3.50 1.84
N ARG A 9 -11.11 2.73 2.72
CA ARG A 9 -11.47 2.71 4.15
C ARG A 9 -11.19 4.04 4.84
N GLU A 10 -10.02 4.64 4.61
CA GLU A 10 -9.65 5.93 5.18
C GLU A 10 -10.63 7.03 4.76
N TYR A 11 -11.03 7.01 3.49
CA TYR A 11 -12.07 7.90 2.98
C TYR A 11 -13.39 7.70 3.73
N LEU A 12 -13.88 6.47 3.81
CA LEU A 12 -15.13 6.15 4.49
C LEU A 12 -15.11 6.58 5.96
N ASP A 13 -14.03 6.29 6.68
CA ASP A 13 -13.87 6.66 8.09
C ASP A 13 -13.89 8.19 8.28
N THR A 14 -13.23 8.93 7.39
CA THR A 14 -13.21 10.41 7.41
C THR A 14 -14.60 11.02 7.25
N HIS A 15 -15.42 10.42 6.37
CA HIS A 15 -16.80 10.86 6.12
C HIS A 15 -17.85 10.16 7.00
N GLN A 16 -17.44 9.41 8.03
CA GLN A 16 -18.32 8.69 8.95
C GLN A 16 -19.28 7.72 8.24
N LEU A 17 -18.83 7.15 7.13
CA LEU A 17 -19.54 6.16 6.34
C LEU A 17 -18.99 4.77 6.64
N SER A 18 -19.87 3.78 6.65
CA SER A 18 -19.47 2.38 6.71
C SER A 18 -19.34 1.77 5.31
N ALA A 19 -18.45 0.79 5.17
CA ALA A 19 -18.38 -0.01 3.94
C ALA A 19 -19.70 -0.74 3.63
N TYR A 20 -20.51 -1.02 4.66
CA TYR A 20 -21.85 -1.58 4.49
C TYR A 20 -22.82 -0.58 3.83
N GLN A 21 -22.85 0.68 4.28
CA GLN A 21 -23.67 1.72 3.65
C GLN A 21 -23.28 1.90 2.18
N LEU A 22 -21.98 1.99 1.89
CA LEU A 22 -21.51 2.05 0.51
C LEU A 22 -21.95 0.83 -0.31
N ALA A 23 -21.81 -0.38 0.25
CA ALA A 23 -22.17 -1.62 -0.42
C ALA A 23 -23.67 -1.75 -0.72
N LYS A 24 -24.52 -1.10 0.09
CA LYS A 24 -25.97 -1.10 -0.11
C LYS A 24 -26.41 -0.16 -1.24
N GLU A 25 -25.68 0.94 -1.42
CA GLU A 25 -26.06 2.05 -2.31
C GLU A 25 -25.33 1.98 -3.67
N VAL A 26 -24.26 1.20 -3.77
CA VAL A 26 -23.55 0.99 -5.04
C VAL A 26 -24.29 -0.04 -5.90
N GLU A 27 -24.78 0.42 -7.04
CA GLU A 27 -25.45 -0.46 -8.01
C GLU A 27 -24.43 -1.22 -8.86
N GLY A 28 -24.77 -2.46 -9.25
CA GLY A 28 -23.95 -3.26 -10.15
C GLY A 28 -22.61 -3.73 -9.57
N MET A 29 -22.44 -3.69 -8.25
CA MET A 29 -21.26 -4.19 -7.55
C MET A 29 -21.67 -5.05 -6.36
N SER A 30 -21.04 -6.21 -6.18
CA SER A 30 -21.35 -7.08 -5.04
C SER A 30 -20.77 -6.53 -3.73
N PRO A 31 -21.45 -6.69 -2.58
CA PRO A 31 -20.91 -6.25 -1.28
C PRO A 31 -19.53 -6.81 -0.98
N LYS A 32 -19.28 -8.09 -1.34
CA LYS A 32 -17.96 -8.73 -1.20
C LYS A 32 -16.85 -7.94 -1.91
N THR A 33 -17.15 -7.38 -3.07
CA THR A 33 -16.20 -6.59 -3.85
C THR A 33 -15.90 -5.26 -3.18
N VAL A 34 -16.92 -4.58 -2.66
CA VAL A 34 -16.79 -3.34 -1.88
C VAL A 34 -15.94 -3.56 -0.63
N TYR A 35 -16.19 -4.65 0.10
CA TYR A 35 -15.39 -5.01 1.27
C TYR A 35 -13.94 -5.33 0.91
N ALA A 36 -13.68 -5.98 -0.22
CA ALA A 36 -12.32 -6.24 -0.68
C ALA A 36 -11.57 -4.93 -1.02
N TYR A 37 -12.27 -3.94 -1.61
CA TYR A 37 -11.71 -2.62 -1.87
C TYR A 37 -11.45 -1.85 -0.58
N ALA A 38 -12.39 -1.83 0.35
CA ALA A 38 -12.20 -1.21 1.66
C ALA A 38 -11.05 -1.87 2.44
N ALA A 39 -10.85 -3.18 2.29
CA ALA A 39 -9.73 -3.89 2.88
C ALA A 39 -8.37 -3.66 2.18
N GLY A 40 -8.37 -3.01 1.01
CA GLY A 40 -7.15 -2.84 0.19
C GLY A 40 -6.62 -4.16 -0.40
N SER A 41 -7.38 -5.26 -0.30
CA SER A 41 -6.96 -6.59 -0.79
C SER A 41 -7.20 -6.78 -2.29
N ARG A 42 -7.88 -5.84 -2.94
CA ARG A 42 -8.15 -5.85 -4.37
C ARG A 42 -8.08 -4.45 -4.94
N GLN A 43 -7.50 -4.33 -6.13
CA GLN A 43 -7.53 -3.09 -6.90
C GLN A 43 -8.87 -2.95 -7.65
N PRO A 44 -9.53 -1.79 -7.59
CA PRO A 44 -10.73 -1.54 -8.37
C PRO A 44 -10.38 -1.32 -9.85
N SER A 45 -11.23 -1.84 -10.74
CA SER A 45 -11.18 -1.48 -12.16
C SER A 45 -11.66 -0.04 -12.35
N ILE A 46 -11.36 0.55 -13.52
CA ILE A 46 -11.83 1.91 -13.87
C ILE A 46 -13.36 2.01 -13.77
N GLU A 47 -14.09 1.03 -14.30
CA GLU A 47 -15.56 0.97 -14.21
C GLU A 47 -16.04 0.93 -12.75
N ASN A 48 -15.37 0.15 -11.89
CA ASN A 48 -15.75 0.07 -10.48
C ASN A 48 -15.38 1.34 -9.70
N LEU A 49 -14.28 2.01 -10.06
CA LEU A 49 -13.92 3.33 -9.52
C LEU A 49 -14.98 4.37 -9.84
N GLU A 50 -15.47 4.42 -11.08
CA GLU A 50 -16.52 5.35 -11.49
C GLU A 50 -17.81 5.15 -10.68
N LYS A 51 -18.22 3.89 -10.48
CA LYS A 51 -19.37 3.54 -9.63
C LYS A 51 -19.16 3.99 -8.19
N LEU A 52 -18.00 3.69 -7.60
CA LEU A 52 -17.66 4.09 -6.23
C LEU A 52 -17.69 5.61 -6.08
N ILE A 53 -17.01 6.34 -6.96
CA ILE A 53 -16.96 7.81 -6.95
C ILE A 53 -18.36 8.40 -7.07
N THR A 54 -19.16 7.90 -8.01
CA THR A 54 -20.54 8.39 -8.22
C THR A 54 -21.40 8.15 -6.99
N THR A 55 -21.34 6.97 -6.38
CA THR A 55 -22.10 6.66 -5.16
C THR A 55 -21.59 7.47 -3.96
N LEU A 56 -20.28 7.66 -3.80
CA LEU A 56 -19.71 8.46 -2.71
C LEU A 56 -20.10 9.94 -2.82
N ARG A 57 -20.09 10.51 -4.04
CA ARG A 57 -20.61 11.88 -4.28
C ARG A 57 -22.07 12.01 -3.86
N LYS A 58 -22.90 11.00 -4.16
CA LYS A 58 -24.32 10.99 -3.74
C LYS A 58 -24.47 10.91 -2.21
N LEU A 59 -23.65 10.10 -1.54
CA LEU A 59 -23.75 9.88 -0.09
C LEU A 59 -23.18 11.02 0.74
N THR A 60 -22.09 11.63 0.28
CA THR A 60 -21.41 12.72 0.99
C THR A 60 -21.95 14.09 0.60
N GLY A 61 -22.49 14.24 -0.62
CA GLY A 61 -22.84 15.54 -1.19
C GLY A 61 -21.61 16.37 -1.62
N GLU A 62 -20.42 15.79 -1.57
CA GLU A 62 -19.16 16.45 -1.87
C GLU A 62 -18.59 15.98 -3.22
N SER A 63 -17.61 16.73 -3.75
CA SER A 63 -16.82 16.25 -4.89
C SER A 63 -15.86 15.16 -4.39
N VAL A 64 -15.83 14.05 -5.12
CA VAL A 64 -14.94 12.91 -4.84
C VAL A 64 -14.13 12.63 -6.09
N ASP A 65 -12.81 12.57 -5.98
CA ASP A 65 -11.89 12.33 -7.08
C ASP A 65 -11.10 11.02 -6.90
N VAL A 66 -10.44 10.58 -7.98
CA VAL A 66 -9.68 9.32 -7.99
C VAL A 66 -8.56 9.34 -6.95
N SER A 67 -7.92 10.50 -6.72
CA SER A 67 -6.85 10.70 -5.73
C SER A 67 -7.32 10.56 -4.28
N ASP A 68 -8.61 10.69 -4.03
CA ASP A 68 -9.18 10.49 -2.69
C ASP A 68 -9.23 8.99 -2.36
N LEU A 69 -9.41 8.16 -3.38
CA LEU A 69 -9.54 6.72 -3.25
C LEU A 69 -8.25 5.94 -3.53
N LEU A 70 -7.33 6.51 -4.31
CA LEU A 70 -6.07 5.87 -4.70
C LEU A 70 -4.87 6.75 -4.36
N GLU A 71 -3.78 6.11 -3.95
CA GLU A 71 -2.51 6.74 -3.65
C GLU A 71 -1.39 6.03 -4.38
N TYR A 72 -0.52 6.79 -5.05
CA TYR A 72 0.69 6.24 -5.65
C TYR A 72 1.77 6.07 -4.59
N GLN A 73 2.23 4.83 -4.42
CA GLN A 73 3.36 4.49 -3.57
C GLN A 73 4.60 4.26 -4.43
N PRO A 74 5.58 5.17 -4.39
CA PRO A 74 6.83 4.95 -5.11
C PRO A 74 7.57 3.77 -4.47
N GLU A 75 8.22 2.96 -5.32
CA GLU A 75 9.19 1.98 -4.84
C GLU A 75 10.37 2.72 -4.21
N LEU A 76 10.77 2.29 -3.00
CA LEU A 76 11.90 2.89 -2.31
C LEU A 76 13.17 2.67 -3.14
N ALA A 77 14.03 3.70 -3.21
CA ALA A 77 15.27 3.64 -3.97
C ALA A 77 16.16 2.47 -3.53
N GLU A 78 16.16 2.16 -2.22
CA GLU A 78 16.87 1.02 -1.65
C GLU A 78 16.32 -0.31 -2.18
N THR A 79 14.99 -0.50 -2.20
CA THR A 79 14.37 -1.72 -2.75
C THR A 79 14.78 -1.94 -4.20
N ARG A 80 14.77 -0.87 -5.01
CA ARG A 80 15.20 -0.95 -6.40
C ARG A 80 16.68 -1.29 -6.53
N ALA A 81 17.54 -0.66 -5.72
CA ALA A 81 18.97 -0.95 -5.72
C ALA A 81 19.26 -2.42 -5.36
N TRP A 82 18.53 -2.99 -4.40
CA TRP A 82 18.62 -4.41 -4.07
C TRP A 82 18.11 -5.32 -5.19
N HIS A 83 17.01 -4.95 -5.84
CA HIS A 83 16.39 -5.76 -6.90
C HIS A 83 17.22 -5.77 -8.19
N ASP A 84 17.91 -4.66 -8.48
CA ASP A 84 18.78 -4.47 -9.64
C ASP A 84 20.25 -4.89 -9.35
N ALA A 85 20.58 -5.22 -8.09
CA ALA A 85 21.92 -5.65 -7.72
C ALA A 85 22.28 -6.99 -8.38
N ASP A 86 23.46 -7.07 -8.97
CA ASP A 86 24.00 -8.33 -9.47
C ASP A 86 24.46 -9.21 -8.29
N LEU A 87 23.55 -10.06 -7.83
CA LEU A 87 23.80 -11.03 -6.77
C LEU A 87 24.36 -12.36 -7.31
N SER A 88 24.73 -12.46 -8.59
CA SER A 88 25.27 -13.71 -9.17
C SER A 88 26.55 -14.17 -8.48
N ARG A 89 27.33 -13.23 -7.96
CA ARG A 89 28.57 -13.48 -7.22
C ARG A 89 28.35 -13.66 -5.72
N LEU A 90 27.12 -13.62 -5.21
CA LEU A 90 26.88 -13.75 -3.77
C LEU A 90 27.34 -15.11 -3.24
N GLY A 91 27.33 -16.16 -4.08
CA GLY A 91 27.87 -17.47 -3.75
C GLY A 91 29.40 -17.58 -3.80
N GLU A 92 30.11 -16.53 -4.24
CA GLU A 92 31.56 -16.44 -4.16
C GLU A 92 32.03 -15.98 -2.77
N TYR A 93 31.12 -15.48 -1.92
CA TYR A 93 31.39 -15.06 -0.55
C TYR A 93 30.83 -16.08 0.44
N GLU A 94 31.64 -16.49 1.41
CA GLU A 94 31.17 -17.34 2.51
C GLU A 94 30.23 -16.55 3.43
N PRO A 95 29.17 -17.17 3.99
CA PRO A 95 28.35 -16.53 5.01
C PRO A 95 29.23 -16.04 6.17
N TYR A 96 29.07 -14.78 6.58
CA TYR A 96 29.88 -14.10 7.60
C TYR A 96 31.34 -13.85 7.22
N ASP A 97 31.68 -13.90 5.94
CA ASP A 97 32.94 -13.35 5.44
C ASP A 97 32.84 -11.81 5.33
N TRP A 98 33.36 -11.14 6.36
CA TRP A 98 33.47 -9.68 6.40
C TRP A 98 34.76 -9.17 5.74
N GLY A 99 35.52 -10.05 5.06
CA GLY A 99 36.87 -9.77 4.58
C GLY A 99 37.83 -9.46 5.73
N ASP A 100 38.61 -8.38 5.59
CA ASP A 100 39.55 -7.92 6.61
C ASP A 100 38.89 -7.07 7.72
N ILE A 101 37.56 -6.93 7.71
CA ILE A 101 36.84 -6.11 8.67
C ILE A 101 36.48 -6.96 9.90
N ASP A 102 37.01 -6.57 11.06
CA ASP A 102 36.61 -7.19 12.32
C ASP A 102 35.21 -6.68 12.74
N PRO A 103 34.18 -7.54 12.74
CA PRO A 103 32.82 -7.15 13.10
C PRO A 103 32.70 -6.68 14.55
N GLU A 104 33.61 -7.07 15.45
CA GLU A 104 33.64 -6.58 16.83
C GLU A 104 34.11 -5.13 16.93
N THR A 105 34.71 -4.60 15.86
CA THR A 105 35.14 -3.20 15.76
C THR A 105 34.14 -2.32 15.00
N LEU A 106 33.17 -2.94 14.31
CA LEU A 106 32.12 -2.24 13.54
C LEU A 106 31.03 -1.69 14.47
N GLY A 107 31.30 -0.51 15.02
CA GLY A 107 30.31 0.32 15.71
C GLY A 107 30.47 0.39 17.22
N LYS A 108 29.56 1.11 17.87
CA LYS A 108 29.51 1.24 19.34
C LYS A 108 28.31 0.44 19.85
N PRO A 109 28.45 -0.29 20.96
CA PRO A 109 27.32 -1.02 21.53
C PRO A 109 26.16 -0.06 21.86
N LEU A 110 24.97 -0.37 21.33
CA LEU A 110 23.73 0.32 21.67
C LEU A 110 23.32 -0.07 23.08
N ARG A 111 23.31 0.89 24.01
CA ARG A 111 22.73 0.71 25.33
C ARG A 111 21.24 1.05 25.25
N PHE A 112 20.40 0.05 25.46
CA PHE A 112 18.97 0.26 25.67
C PHE A 112 18.74 0.45 27.18
N GLU A 113 18.32 1.65 27.57
CA GLU A 113 17.82 1.87 28.93
C GLU A 113 16.44 1.21 29.06
N LYS A 114 16.20 0.59 30.22
CA LYS A 114 15.07 -0.31 30.48
C LYS A 114 13.88 0.44 31.06
#